data_AF-A0A3S4KFP5-F1
#
_entry.id   AF-A0A3S4KFP5-F1
#
_cell.length_a   1.000
_cell.length_b   1.000
_cell.length_c   1.000
_cell.angle_alpha   90.00
_cell.angle_beta   90.00
_cell.angle_gamma   90.00
#
_symmetry.space_group_name_H-M   'P 1'
#
loop_
_entity.id
_entity.type
_entity.pdbx_description
1 polymer ?
#
loop_
_entity_poly.entity_id
_entity_poly.type
_entity_poly.pdbx_seq_one_letter_code
_entity_poly.pdbx_strand_id
1 'polypeptide(L)'
;MTCLEVLFIRFFLASSMLTDNGLATQDYANWPTHTIVFLLLSSFFGGCIGSTCGGIKSLRFLILFKQSKHEINQLSHPRALLSVNVGGKIVTDRVMRSVWSFFFLYTLFTVFFILVLNGMGYDFLTSFATVAACINNMGLGFGATASSFGVLNDIAKYLMCIAMILGRLEIYPVIILFSGFFWRS
;
A
#
# COMPACT_ATOMS: atom_id res chain seq x y z
N MET A 1 -23.30 17.33 -16.82
CA MET A 1 -22.70 15.98 -16.66
C MET A 1 -23.84 14.99 -16.55
N THR A 2 -23.95 14.04 -17.47
CA THR A 2 -25.01 13.02 -17.44
C THR A 2 -24.74 12.00 -16.33
N CYS A 3 -25.76 11.31 -15.83
CA CYS A 3 -25.59 10.29 -14.77
C CYS A 3 -24.57 9.20 -15.18
N LEU A 4 -24.54 8.85 -16.46
CA LEU A 4 -23.61 7.88 -17.04
C LEU A 4 -22.15 8.35 -16.96
N GLU A 5 -21.88 9.61 -17.29
CA GLU A 5 -20.54 10.20 -17.20
C GLU A 5 -20.00 10.20 -15.77
N VAL A 6 -20.85 10.54 -14.80
CA VAL A 6 -20.47 10.51 -13.38
C VAL A 6 -20.11 9.10 -12.92
N LEU A 7 -20.89 8.10 -13.33
CA LEU A 7 -20.61 6.70 -13.01
C LEU A 7 -19.28 6.26 -13.62
N PHE A 8 -19.04 6.60 -14.89
CA PHE A 8 -17.82 6.26 -15.61
C PHE A 8 -16.57 6.86 -14.93
N ILE A 9 -16.60 8.16 -14.62
CA ILE A 9 -15.49 8.86 -13.96
C ILE A 9 -15.17 8.21 -12.60
N ARG A 10 -16.20 7.89 -11.80
CA ARG A 10 -16.06 7.25 -10.49
C ARG A 10 -15.48 5.85 -10.58
N PHE A 11 -15.97 5.04 -11.51
CA PHE A 11 -15.47 3.69 -11.73
C PHE A 11 -14.02 3.70 -12.24
N PHE A 12 -13.70 4.59 -13.18
CA PHE A 12 -12.36 4.75 -13.72
C PHE A 12 -11.35 5.14 -12.64
N LEU A 13 -11.65 6.15 -11.84
CA LEU A 13 -10.75 6.58 -10.77
C LEU A 13 -10.55 5.48 -9.72
N ALA A 14 -11.63 4.80 -9.32
CA ALA A 14 -11.56 3.72 -8.34
C ALA A 14 -10.70 2.55 -8.82
N SER A 15 -10.92 2.09 -10.06
CA SER A 15 -10.13 1.00 -10.64
C SER A 15 -8.65 1.39 -10.82
N SER A 16 -8.39 2.64 -11.24
CA SER A 16 -7.04 3.18 -11.42
C SER A 16 -6.25 3.25 -10.10
N MET A 17 -6.86 3.78 -9.04
CA MET A 17 -6.21 3.89 -7.72
C MET A 17 -6.05 2.53 -7.03
N LEU A 18 -7.02 1.63 -7.16
CA LEU A 18 -6.95 0.28 -6.58
C LEU A 18 -5.91 -0.61 -7.26
N THR A 19 -5.58 -0.34 -8.53
CA THR A 19 -4.56 -1.10 -9.27
C THR A 19 -3.21 -0.38 -9.36
N ASP A 20 -3.03 0.70 -8.60
CA ASP A 20 -1.83 1.55 -8.60
C ASP A 20 -1.45 2.09 -9.98
N ASN A 21 -2.41 2.28 -10.88
CA ASN A 21 -2.15 2.76 -12.23
C ASN A 21 -1.87 4.28 -12.27
N GLY A 22 -2.45 5.03 -11.33
CA GLY A 22 -2.14 6.45 -11.17
C GLY A 22 -2.78 7.38 -12.19
N LEU A 23 -3.75 6.91 -12.98
CA LEU A 23 -4.53 7.76 -13.88
C LEU A 23 -5.64 8.46 -13.09
N ALA A 24 -5.67 9.78 -13.16
CA ALA A 24 -6.71 10.60 -12.53
C ALA A 24 -7.51 11.39 -13.56
N THR A 25 -8.78 11.65 -13.21
CA THR A 25 -9.66 12.58 -13.93
C THR A 25 -9.49 13.98 -13.37
N GLN A 26 -9.61 15.03 -14.19
CA GLN A 26 -9.23 16.41 -13.83
C GLN A 26 -9.84 16.97 -12.53
N ASP A 27 -10.97 16.43 -12.04
CA ASP A 27 -11.70 16.97 -10.88
C ASP A 27 -11.59 16.17 -9.58
N TYR A 28 -10.75 15.13 -9.49
CA TYR A 28 -10.73 14.27 -8.29
C TYR A 28 -10.35 15.03 -7.01
N ALA A 29 -9.57 16.10 -7.11
CA ALA A 29 -9.18 16.93 -5.97
C ALA A 29 -10.37 17.65 -5.30
N ASN A 30 -11.44 17.89 -6.06
CA ASN A 30 -12.65 18.57 -5.57
C ASN A 30 -13.66 17.59 -4.93
N TRP A 31 -13.36 16.29 -4.90
CA TRP A 31 -14.28 15.31 -4.35
C TRP A 31 -14.27 15.37 -2.82
N PRO A 32 -15.34 14.89 -2.17
CA PRO A 32 -15.38 14.84 -0.72
C PRO A 32 -14.17 14.08 -0.18
N THR A 33 -13.46 14.70 0.77
CA THR A 33 -12.20 14.21 1.32
C THR A 33 -12.25 12.76 1.79
N HIS A 34 -13.36 12.35 2.41
CA HIS A 34 -13.54 10.98 2.89
C HIS A 34 -13.48 9.94 1.76
N THR A 35 -14.01 10.27 0.58
CA THR A 35 -13.98 9.39 -0.61
C THR A 35 -12.54 9.19 -1.08
N ILE A 36 -11.76 10.26 -1.11
CA ILE A 36 -10.37 10.22 -1.59
C ILE A 36 -9.50 9.47 -0.58
N VAL A 37 -9.69 9.69 0.73
CA VAL A 37 -9.00 8.91 1.76
C VAL A 37 -9.33 7.42 1.64
N PHE A 38 -10.59 7.06 1.37
CA PHE A 38 -10.97 5.67 1.13
C PHE A 38 -10.29 5.09 -0.11
N LEU A 39 -10.20 5.85 -1.21
CA LEU A 39 -9.50 5.44 -2.41
C LEU A 39 -7.99 5.29 -2.20
N LEU A 40 -7.37 6.21 -1.44
CA LEU A 40 -5.96 6.11 -1.04
C LEU A 40 -5.71 4.87 -0.19
N LEU A 41 -6.59 4.58 0.78
CA LEU A 41 -6.52 3.34 1.55
C LEU A 41 -6.68 2.10 0.66
N SER A 42 -7.53 2.18 -0.36
CA SER A 42 -7.70 1.08 -1.33
C SER A 42 -6.45 0.81 -2.15
N SER A 43 -5.60 1.81 -2.42
CA SER A 43 -4.33 1.61 -3.14
C SER A 43 -3.33 0.71 -2.40
N PHE A 44 -3.46 0.59 -1.06
CA PHE A 44 -2.63 -0.37 -0.33
C PHE A 44 -2.97 -1.83 -0.70
N PHE A 45 -4.21 -2.09 -1.15
CA PHE A 45 -4.63 -3.35 -1.74
C PHE A 45 -4.12 -3.46 -3.18
N GLY A 46 -2.83 -3.75 -3.31
CA GLY A 46 -2.19 -3.89 -4.60
C GLY A 46 -2.75 -5.06 -5.41
N GLY A 47 -2.39 -5.07 -6.70
CA GLY A 47 -2.86 -6.08 -7.65
C GLY A 47 -2.38 -7.51 -7.39
N CYS A 48 -2.66 -8.38 -8.37
CA CYS A 48 -2.29 -9.79 -8.34
C CYS A 48 -0.76 -10.00 -8.28
N ILE A 49 -0.35 -11.18 -7.80
CA ILE A 49 1.05 -11.62 -7.85
C ILE A 49 1.55 -11.59 -9.30
N GLY A 50 2.78 -11.14 -9.51
CA GLY A 50 3.39 -11.06 -10.84
C GLY A 50 2.87 -9.90 -11.70
N SER A 51 1.92 -9.12 -11.19
CA SER A 51 1.50 -7.86 -11.82
C SER A 51 2.49 -6.73 -11.55
N THR A 52 2.43 -5.70 -12.38
CA THR A 52 3.19 -4.44 -12.26
C THR A 52 2.67 -3.49 -11.18
N CYS A 53 1.52 -3.78 -10.56
CA CYS A 53 0.97 -2.99 -9.46
C CYS A 53 1.96 -2.88 -8.29
N GLY A 54 1.87 -1.82 -7.50
CA GLY A 54 2.63 -1.70 -6.26
C GLY A 54 1.86 -2.30 -5.09
N GLY A 55 1.98 -1.62 -3.94
CA GLY A 55 1.23 -1.93 -2.73
C GLY A 55 1.51 -3.31 -2.13
N ILE A 56 0.69 -3.69 -1.16
CA ILE A 56 0.69 -5.05 -0.61
C ILE A 56 -0.13 -5.93 -1.56
N LYS A 57 0.54 -6.87 -2.22
CA LYS A 57 -0.09 -7.78 -3.20
C LYS A 57 -1.33 -8.48 -2.64
N SER A 58 -2.36 -8.65 -3.48
CA SER A 58 -3.65 -9.24 -3.10
C SER A 58 -3.55 -10.63 -2.45
N LEU A 59 -2.57 -11.46 -2.84
CA LEU A 59 -2.34 -12.76 -2.20
C LEU A 59 -1.96 -12.60 -0.72
N ARG A 60 -1.13 -11.62 -0.37
CA ARG A 60 -0.71 -11.39 1.02
C ARG A 60 -1.91 -11.01 1.87
N PHE A 61 -2.80 -10.15 1.35
CA PHE A 61 -4.08 -9.87 2.01
C PHE A 61 -4.97 -11.10 2.15
N LEU A 62 -5.07 -11.94 1.11
CA LEU A 62 -5.85 -13.18 1.19
C LEU A 62 -5.31 -14.13 2.26
N ILE A 63 -3.99 -14.28 2.36
CA ILE A 63 -3.33 -15.10 3.38
C ILE A 63 -3.62 -14.53 4.77
N LEU A 64 -3.43 -13.22 4.98
CA LEU A 64 -3.73 -12.55 6.25
C LEU A 64 -5.20 -12.74 6.65
N PHE A 65 -6.13 -12.54 5.71
CA PHE A 65 -7.55 -12.71 5.96
C PHE A 65 -7.92 -14.15 6.35
N LYS A 66 -7.35 -15.15 5.66
CA LYS A 66 -7.55 -16.55 6.03
C LYS A 66 -6.90 -16.90 7.36
N GLN A 67 -5.74 -16.33 7.68
CA GLN A 67 -5.11 -16.51 8.98
C GLN A 67 -5.98 -15.92 10.10
N SER A 68 -6.50 -14.69 9.94
CA SER A 68 -7.39 -14.10 10.93
C SER A 68 -8.62 -14.96 11.19
N LYS A 69 -9.25 -15.51 10.14
CA LYS A 69 -10.36 -16.46 10.29
C LYS A 69 -9.93 -17.75 10.98
N HIS A 70 -8.75 -18.25 10.66
CA HIS A 70 -8.19 -19.45 11.27
C HIS A 70 -7.95 -19.26 12.78
N GLU A 71 -7.35 -18.13 13.19
CA GLU A 71 -7.15 -17.78 14.61
C GLU A 71 -8.48 -17.65 15.37
N ILE A 72 -9.48 -16.97 14.79
CA ILE A 72 -10.81 -16.86 15.38
C ILE A 72 -11.44 -18.25 15.58
N ASN A 73 -11.34 -19.12 14.59
CA ASN A 73 -11.88 -20.48 14.70
C ASN A 73 -11.11 -21.34 15.70
N GLN A 74 -9.79 -21.16 15.82
CA GLN A 74 -8.94 -21.85 16.79
C GLN A 74 -9.29 -21.45 18.22
N LEU A 75 -9.56 -20.16 18.46
CA LEU A 75 -10.01 -19.66 19.76
C LEU A 75 -11.35 -20.29 20.17
N SER A 76 -12.28 -20.44 19.21
CA SER A 76 -13.57 -21.11 19.46
C SER A 76 -13.44 -22.63 19.62
N HIS A 77 -12.50 -23.26 18.92
CA HIS A 77 -12.28 -24.72 18.96
C HIS A 77 -10.79 -25.05 19.17
N PRO A 78 -10.28 -24.98 20.42
CA PRO A 78 -8.85 -25.10 20.71
C PRO A 78 -8.20 -26.43 20.29
N ARG A 79 -9.00 -27.49 20.15
CA ARG A 79 -8.55 -28.84 19.76
C ARG A 79 -8.68 -29.13 18.26
N ALA A 80 -9.24 -28.20 17.48
CA ALA A 80 -9.38 -28.42 16.05
C ALA A 80 -8.02 -28.31 15.36
N LEU A 81 -7.69 -29.29 14.52
CA LEU A 81 -6.52 -29.26 13.63
C LEU A 81 -6.91 -28.54 12.34
N LEU A 82 -6.94 -27.22 12.40
CA LEU A 82 -7.24 -26.38 11.25
C LEU A 82 -5.94 -26.06 10.49
N SER A 83 -6.03 -25.86 9.18
CA SER A 83 -4.89 -25.38 8.39
C SER A 83 -5.34 -24.31 7.40
N VAL A 84 -4.47 -23.34 7.13
CA VAL A 84 -4.73 -22.30 6.13
C VAL A 84 -4.37 -22.83 4.76
N ASN A 85 -5.37 -23.01 3.90
CA ASN A 85 -5.19 -23.44 2.52
C ASN A 85 -5.44 -22.28 1.55
N VAL A 86 -4.56 -22.08 0.57
CA VAL A 86 -4.75 -21.16 -0.55
C VAL A 86 -4.48 -21.90 -1.86
N GLY A 87 -5.46 -21.93 -2.77
CA GLY A 87 -5.31 -22.55 -4.09
C GLY A 87 -5.02 -24.07 -4.05
N GLY A 88 -5.56 -24.78 -3.05
CA GLY A 88 -5.34 -26.22 -2.88
C GLY A 88 -4.05 -26.57 -2.13
N LYS A 89 -3.18 -25.60 -1.82
CA LYS A 89 -1.92 -25.81 -1.10
C LYS A 89 -2.01 -25.29 0.33
N ILE A 90 -1.44 -26.05 1.26
CA ILE A 90 -1.31 -25.63 2.66
C ILE A 90 -0.24 -24.54 2.76
N VAL A 91 -0.58 -23.42 3.39
CA VAL A 91 0.36 -22.34 3.67
C VAL A 91 1.19 -22.75 4.88
N THR A 92 2.52 -22.80 4.74
CA THR A 92 3.42 -23.16 5.84
C THR A 92 3.62 -21.99 6.81
N ASP A 93 3.94 -22.29 8.06
CA ASP A 93 4.20 -21.26 9.08
C ASP A 93 5.33 -20.30 8.70
N ARG A 94 6.31 -20.78 7.92
CA ARG A 94 7.39 -19.93 7.39
C ARG A 94 6.83 -18.85 6.47
N VAL A 95 5.92 -19.21 5.56
CA VAL A 95 5.27 -18.25 4.66
C VAL A 95 4.40 -17.31 5.47
N MET A 96 3.65 -17.82 6.45
CA MET A 96 2.80 -17.00 7.32
C MET A 96 3.61 -15.93 8.06
N ARG A 97 4.70 -16.33 8.74
CA ARG A 97 5.61 -15.40 9.43
C ARG A 97 6.20 -14.35 8.51
N SER A 98 6.57 -14.74 7.28
CA SER A 98 7.08 -13.81 6.27
C SER A 98 6.03 -12.79 5.83
N VAL A 99 4.78 -13.20 5.65
CA VAL A 99 3.68 -12.30 5.28
C VAL A 99 3.37 -11.31 6.41
N TRP A 100 3.32 -11.77 7.67
CA TRP A 100 3.14 -10.89 8.83
C TRP A 100 4.26 -9.87 8.99
N SER A 101 5.50 -10.34 8.87
CA SER A 101 6.68 -9.49 8.98
C SER A 101 6.75 -8.47 7.84
N PHE A 102 6.37 -8.87 6.62
CA PHE A 102 6.23 -7.94 5.49
C PHE A 102 5.20 -6.86 5.78
N PHE A 103 4.00 -7.25 6.23
CA PHE A 103 2.91 -6.32 6.54
C PHE A 103 3.33 -5.32 7.63
N PHE A 104 3.94 -5.81 8.71
CA PHE A 104 4.44 -4.97 9.80
C PHE A 104 5.48 -3.95 9.32
N LEU A 105 6.50 -4.39 8.58
CA LEU A 105 7.52 -3.50 8.05
C LEU A 105 6.92 -2.47 7.08
N TYR A 106 5.98 -2.89 6.24
CA TYR A 106 5.28 -2.02 5.30
C TYR A 106 4.54 -0.89 6.01
N THR A 107 3.75 -1.24 7.03
CA THR A 107 3.06 -0.25 7.86
C THR A 107 4.05 0.64 8.60
N LEU A 108 5.14 0.08 9.15
CA LEU A 108 6.15 0.84 9.88
C LEU A 108 6.82 1.89 8.98
N PHE A 109 7.29 1.52 7.79
CA PHE A 109 7.89 2.47 6.86
C PHE A 109 6.88 3.51 6.37
N THR A 110 5.64 3.10 6.10
CA THR A 110 4.57 4.04 5.73
C THR A 110 4.38 5.10 6.82
N VAL A 111 4.20 4.68 8.07
CA VAL A 111 4.02 5.59 9.21
C VAL A 111 5.26 6.46 9.42
N PHE A 112 6.45 5.89 9.32
CA PHE A 112 7.71 6.62 9.43
C PHE A 112 7.79 7.76 8.40
N PHE A 113 7.55 7.49 7.11
CA PHE A 113 7.59 8.53 6.08
C PHE A 113 6.52 9.61 6.29
N ILE A 114 5.33 9.24 6.77
CA ILE A 114 4.26 10.21 7.09
C ILE A 114 4.70 11.15 8.20
N LEU A 115 5.28 10.60 9.27
CA LEU A 115 5.76 11.40 10.40
C LEU A 115 6.92 12.32 10.00
N VAL A 116 7.84 11.85 9.14
CA VAL A 116 8.93 12.67 8.63
C VAL A 116 8.40 13.84 7.80
N LEU A 117 7.48 13.60 6.85
CA LEU A 117 6.88 14.69 6.07
C LEU A 117 6.09 15.66 6.95
N ASN A 118 5.35 15.14 7.93
CA ASN A 118 4.61 16.01 8.85
C ASN A 118 5.56 16.86 9.71
N GLY A 119 6.68 16.29 10.17
CA GLY A 119 7.74 17.02 10.87
C GLY A 119 8.47 18.07 10.00
N MET A 120 8.40 17.94 8.67
CA MET A 120 8.89 18.95 7.73
C MET A 120 7.89 20.10 7.50
N GLY A 121 6.71 20.06 8.14
CA GLY A 121 5.69 21.12 8.10
C GLY A 121 4.53 20.89 7.14
N TYR A 122 4.45 19.73 6.48
CA TYR A 122 3.29 19.36 5.66
C TYR A 122 2.13 18.90 6.54
N ASP A 123 0.89 19.21 6.16
CA ASP A 123 -0.29 18.73 6.89
C ASP A 123 -0.39 17.20 6.82
N PHE A 124 -1.08 16.60 7.79
CA PHE A 124 -1.19 15.15 7.92
C PHE A 124 -1.82 14.51 6.67
N LEU A 125 -2.81 15.17 6.07
CA LEU A 125 -3.55 14.62 4.95
C LEU A 125 -2.72 14.63 3.67
N THR A 126 -2.03 15.74 3.37
CA THR A 126 -1.04 15.78 2.29
C THR A 126 0.06 14.75 2.54
N SER A 127 0.63 14.69 3.75
CA SER A 127 1.71 13.75 4.08
C SER A 127 1.28 12.30 3.86
N PHE A 128 0.10 11.92 4.35
CA PHE A 128 -0.48 10.59 4.14
C PHE A 128 -0.67 10.28 2.66
N ALA A 129 -1.27 11.19 1.90
CA ALA A 129 -1.54 10.99 0.49
C ALA A 129 -0.26 10.92 -0.35
N THR A 130 0.72 11.79 -0.09
CA THR A 130 2.03 11.78 -0.74
C THR A 130 2.76 10.47 -0.49
N VAL A 131 2.81 10.01 0.77
CA VAL A 131 3.47 8.74 1.10
C VAL A 131 2.74 7.57 0.48
N ALA A 132 1.41 7.50 0.56
CA ALA A 132 0.61 6.46 -0.06
C ALA A 132 0.85 6.40 -1.59
N ALA A 133 0.88 7.57 -2.25
CA ALA A 133 1.17 7.67 -3.68
C ALA A 133 2.56 7.13 -4.03
N CYS A 134 3.58 7.43 -3.22
CA CYS A 134 4.95 7.03 -3.47
C CYS A 134 5.21 5.57 -3.11
N ILE A 135 4.85 5.13 -1.90
CA ILE A 135 5.14 3.77 -1.44
C ILE A 135 4.34 2.71 -2.21
N ASN A 136 3.09 3.02 -2.61
CA ASN A 136 2.30 2.13 -3.47
C ASN A 136 2.66 2.29 -4.95
N ASN A 137 3.57 3.22 -5.32
CA ASN A 137 3.91 3.56 -6.71
C ASN A 137 2.70 3.96 -7.59
N MET A 138 1.63 4.47 -6.97
CA MET A 138 0.44 4.96 -7.66
C MET A 138 0.66 6.37 -8.24
N GLY A 139 1.42 7.23 -7.57
CA GLY A 139 1.76 8.57 -8.09
C GLY A 139 0.65 9.64 -8.02
N LEU A 140 -0.53 9.34 -7.46
CA LEU A 140 -1.61 10.32 -7.23
C LEU A 140 -1.61 10.85 -5.79
N GLY A 141 -1.24 12.13 -5.61
CA GLY A 141 -1.28 12.82 -4.33
C GLY A 141 -2.68 13.35 -3.97
N PHE A 142 -2.78 13.97 -2.80
CA PHE A 142 -3.96 14.73 -2.38
C PHE A 142 -3.55 15.94 -1.53
N GLY A 143 -4.47 16.86 -1.28
CA GLY A 143 -4.17 18.14 -0.62
C GLY A 143 -3.21 18.98 -1.46
N ALA A 144 -2.10 19.43 -0.87
CA ALA A 144 -1.12 20.25 -1.58
C ALA A 144 -0.40 19.50 -2.72
N THR A 145 -0.40 18.16 -2.68
CA THR A 145 0.20 17.31 -3.74
C THR A 145 -0.80 16.82 -4.79
N ALA A 146 -2.07 17.25 -4.73
CA ALA A 146 -3.09 16.85 -5.70
C ALA A 146 -2.80 17.35 -7.12
N SER A 147 -2.27 18.59 -7.23
CA SER A 147 -1.92 19.22 -8.50
C SER A 147 -0.52 18.83 -8.98
N SER A 148 0.46 18.83 -8.08
CA SER A 148 1.83 18.46 -8.40
C SER A 148 2.65 18.16 -7.15
N PHE A 149 3.60 17.23 -7.28
CA PHE A 149 4.66 16.98 -6.29
C PHE A 149 5.73 18.09 -6.30
N GLY A 150 5.64 19.08 -7.19
CA GLY A 150 6.54 20.24 -7.25
C GLY A 150 6.51 21.10 -5.99
N VAL A 151 5.41 21.07 -5.21
CA VAL A 151 5.24 21.78 -3.94
C VAL A 151 6.14 21.20 -2.83
N LEU A 152 6.63 19.98 -2.99
CA LEU A 152 7.55 19.36 -2.04
C LEU A 152 8.94 20.00 -2.16
N ASN A 153 9.59 20.24 -1.01
CA ASN A 153 10.99 20.63 -0.95
C ASN A 153 11.89 19.47 -1.44
N ASP A 154 13.12 19.76 -1.84
CA ASP A 154 14.02 18.80 -2.48
C ASP A 154 14.34 17.62 -1.56
N ILE A 155 14.54 17.86 -0.26
CA ILE A 155 14.74 16.79 0.73
C ILE A 155 13.52 15.85 0.78
N ALA A 156 12.31 16.39 0.74
CA ALA A 156 11.08 15.59 0.75
C ALA A 156 10.94 14.78 -0.54
N LYS A 157 11.32 15.33 -1.69
CA LYS A 157 11.36 14.59 -2.95
C LYS A 157 12.33 13.41 -2.90
N TYR A 158 13.55 13.60 -2.40
CA TYR A 158 14.51 12.50 -2.24
C TYR A 158 13.99 11.41 -1.29
N LEU A 159 13.36 11.81 -0.18
CA LEU A 159 12.71 10.88 0.73
C LEU A 159 11.62 10.06 0.02
N MET A 160 10.80 10.71 -0.81
CA MET A 160 9.74 10.06 -1.58
C MET A 160 10.29 9.14 -2.69
N CYS A 161 11.42 9.48 -3.31
CA CYS A 161 12.11 8.57 -4.23
C CYS A 161 12.57 7.28 -3.51
N ILE A 162 13.09 7.40 -2.28
CA ILE A 162 13.45 6.23 -1.46
C ILE A 162 12.19 5.41 -1.13
N ALA A 163 11.08 6.06 -0.79
CA ALA A 163 9.81 5.38 -0.52
C ALA A 163 9.29 4.62 -1.76
N MET A 164 9.41 5.19 -2.97
CA MET A 164 9.07 4.50 -4.23
C MET A 164 9.94 3.26 -4.47
N ILE A 165 11.26 3.38 -4.26
CA ILE A 165 12.19 2.24 -4.41
C ILE A 165 11.83 1.11 -3.44
N LEU A 166 11.57 1.44 -2.16
CA LEU A 166 11.14 0.48 -1.15
C LEU A 166 9.82 -0.21 -1.53
N GLY A 167 8.86 0.56 -2.06
CA GLY A 167 7.60 0.03 -2.57
C GLY A 167 7.79 -0.90 -3.77
N ARG A 168 8.70 -0.56 -4.68
CA ARG A 168 8.88 -1.26 -5.96
C ARG A 168 9.67 -2.54 -5.84
N LEU A 169 10.77 -2.52 -5.07
CA LEU A 169 11.64 -3.68 -4.86
C LEU A 169 11.10 -4.64 -3.80
N GLU A 170 9.95 -4.32 -3.21
CA GLU A 170 9.50 -4.87 -1.95
C GLU A 170 10.50 -4.61 -0.81
N ILE A 171 10.02 -4.60 0.43
CA ILE A 171 10.82 -4.14 1.56
C ILE A 171 11.98 -5.09 1.90
N TYR A 172 11.81 -6.39 1.65
CA TYR A 172 12.81 -7.40 2.02
C TYR A 172 14.11 -7.30 1.25
N PRO A 173 14.12 -7.27 -0.10
CA PRO A 173 15.36 -7.13 -0.86
C PRO A 173 16.18 -5.92 -0.44
N VAL A 174 15.52 -4.79 -0.16
CA VAL A 174 16.21 -3.56 0.27
C VAL A 174 16.86 -3.76 1.64
N ILE A 175 16.14 -4.27 2.64
CA ILE A 175 16.72 -4.53 3.97
C ILE A 175 17.87 -5.54 3.90
N ILE A 176 17.73 -6.58 3.07
CA ILE A 176 18.77 -7.61 2.91
C ILE A 176 20.04 -7.01 2.31
N LEU A 177 19.92 -6.08 1.35
CA LEU A 177 21.08 -5.40 0.76
C LEU A 177 21.86 -4.58 1.78
N PHE A 178 21.18 -3.99 2.78
CA PHE A 178 21.84 -3.29 3.88
C PHE A 178 22.31 -4.21 5.01
N SER A 179 21.95 -5.50 4.98
CA SER A 179 22.44 -6.47 5.95
C SER A 179 23.86 -6.90 5.62
N GLY A 180 24.77 -6.78 6.59
CA GLY A 180 26.17 -7.23 6.45
C GLY A 180 26.32 -8.73 6.16
N PHE A 181 25.27 -9.53 6.34
CA PHE A 181 25.26 -10.95 5.97
C PHE A 181 25.32 -11.16 4.44
N PHE A 182 24.69 -10.27 3.65
CA PHE A 182 24.69 -10.37 2.20
C PHE A 182 26.10 -10.18 1.60
N TRP A 183 26.89 -9.27 2.17
CA TRP A 183 28.21 -8.89 1.66
C TRP A 183 29.36 -9.79 2.13
N ARG A 184 29.08 -10.78 2.98
CA ARG A 184 30.08 -11.73 3.51
C ARG A 184 30.14 -13.06 2.75
N SER A 185 29.36 -13.19 1.67
CA SER A 185 29.34 -14.38 0.80
C SER A 185 30.20 -14.18 -0.44
#